data_AF-A0A1V9ZKD5-F1
#
_entry.id   AF-A0A1V9ZKD5-F1
#
_cell.length_a   1.000
_cell.length_b   1.000
_cell.length_c   1.000
_cell.angle_alpha   90.00
_cell.angle_beta   90.00
_cell.angle_gamma   90.00
#
_symmetry.space_group_name_H-M   'P 1'
#
loop_
_entity.id
_entity.type
_entity.pdbx_description
1 polymer ?
#
loop_
_entity_poly.entity_id
_entity_poly.type
_entity_poly.pdbx_seq_one_letter_code
_entity_poly.pdbx_strand_id
1 'polypeptide(L)'
;MLSRMMSTAAVRARGAARLYSTAEVASSKPILREMKALPRETRRKLRLEAENSANPIAKNNKSPVSRLVLRTVFGATGVATAAWHFYLSEATKTEIGQRVDESFVGSIVAWITAQIQEMARPFTKPSRDKLLPDWPMINRGVPEGYPQIPVLILAVEDVLLHSEWDRKFGWRHAKRPHVDEFLETLARYYEIVLFSSEPRMMVEEVLAKLDSKQCAFHYLTREETHFFNGVHVKDLNPMNRPLRKIIVVDHNPENFQLHPANGVTVPAYLDGADRSDRVLKDLIPFFEALGKENVADVTKILSEFADADGIIRDVGPKWNAKLAMLEEKKRQDQAKGFGGFVRGRMPSRPSAPAMSFKN
;
A
#
# COMPACT_ATOMS: atom_id res chain seq x y z
N MET A 1 -88.32 -4.68 19.12
CA MET A 1 -88.39 -4.14 17.74
C MET A 1 -87.22 -4.77 16.98
N LEU A 2 -87.41 -5.93 16.32
CA LEU A 2 -87.79 -6.05 14.89
C LEU A 2 -86.79 -5.26 14.03
N SER A 3 -86.00 -5.80 13.08
CA SER A 3 -86.17 -6.90 12.12
C SER A 3 -84.79 -7.05 11.38
N ARG A 4 -84.16 -8.24 11.27
CA ARG A 4 -84.12 -9.16 10.08
C ARG A 4 -83.70 -8.46 8.75
N MET A 5 -82.74 -8.93 7.92
CA MET A 5 -82.52 -10.24 7.25
C MET A 5 -81.05 -10.34 6.71
N MET A 6 -80.28 -11.40 6.94
CA MET A 6 -79.98 -12.58 6.08
C MET A 6 -79.39 -12.31 4.67
N SER A 7 -78.12 -12.69 4.43
CA SER A 7 -77.70 -13.87 3.62
C SER A 7 -76.33 -13.73 2.89
N THR A 8 -75.48 -14.75 3.10
CA THR A 8 -74.41 -15.36 2.27
C THR A 8 -73.64 -14.58 1.19
N ALA A 9 -72.30 -14.59 1.29
CA ALA A 9 -71.39 -14.94 0.19
C ALA A 9 -69.94 -15.13 0.71
N ALA A 10 -69.37 -16.31 0.49
CA ALA A 10 -67.98 -16.63 0.77
C ALA A 10 -67.08 -16.08 -0.35
N VAL A 11 -66.04 -15.31 0.01
CA VAL A 11 -64.90 -15.02 -0.89
C VAL A 11 -63.60 -15.17 -0.10
N ARG A 12 -62.77 -16.07 -0.62
CA ARG A 12 -61.47 -16.50 -0.09
C ARG A 12 -60.37 -15.61 -0.68
N ALA A 13 -59.59 -14.93 0.15
CA ALA A 13 -58.38 -14.21 -0.28
C ALA A 13 -57.15 -14.72 0.48
N ARG A 14 -56.07 -14.94 -0.28
CA ARG A 14 -54.77 -15.53 0.12
C ARG A 14 -53.81 -14.45 0.60
N GLY A 15 -52.80 -14.83 1.39
CA GLY A 15 -51.54 -14.08 1.59
C GLY A 15 -51.05 -14.12 3.04
N ALA A 16 -50.32 -15.15 3.45
CA ALA A 16 -48.85 -15.21 3.50
C ALA A 16 -48.25 -14.67 4.82
N ALA A 17 -48.19 -15.55 5.83
CA ALA A 17 -47.34 -15.41 7.01
C ALA A 17 -46.17 -16.40 6.92
N ARG A 18 -44.97 -15.88 7.17
CA ARG A 18 -43.66 -16.55 7.15
C ARG A 18 -43.60 -17.68 8.18
N LEU A 19 -43.08 -18.84 7.76
CA LEU A 19 -42.64 -19.91 8.64
C LEU A 19 -41.11 -19.98 8.60
N TYR A 20 -40.49 -19.89 9.78
CA TYR A 20 -39.15 -20.42 10.00
C TYR A 20 -39.21 -21.94 9.89
N SER A 21 -38.42 -22.52 8.99
CA SER A 21 -38.17 -23.96 8.96
C SER A 21 -36.66 -24.16 8.75
N THR A 22 -36.07 -24.89 9.69
CA THR A 22 -34.69 -25.34 9.74
C THR A 22 -34.34 -26.13 8.48
N ALA A 23 -33.52 -25.54 7.60
CA ALA A 23 -33.02 -26.26 6.43
C ALA A 23 -31.86 -27.16 6.85
N GLU A 24 -32.13 -28.47 6.90
CA GLU A 24 -31.10 -29.50 6.82
C GLU A 24 -30.31 -29.32 5.52
N VAL A 25 -28.99 -29.21 5.63
CA VAL A 25 -28.08 -29.19 4.49
C VAL A 25 -28.01 -30.60 3.91
N ALA A 26 -28.91 -30.88 2.96
CA ALA A 26 -28.84 -32.07 2.14
C ALA A 26 -27.63 -31.97 1.20
N SER A 27 -26.59 -32.75 1.50
CA SER A 27 -25.44 -33.02 0.64
C SER A 27 -25.92 -33.54 -0.72
N SER A 28 -26.00 -32.67 -1.73
CA SER A 28 -26.19 -33.08 -3.12
C SER A 28 -24.82 -33.39 -3.73
N LYS A 29 -24.43 -34.67 -3.71
CA LYS A 29 -23.34 -35.15 -4.56
C LYS A 29 -23.75 -34.90 -6.02
N PRO A 30 -22.88 -34.32 -6.87
CA PRO A 30 -23.19 -34.18 -8.28
C PRO A 30 -23.31 -35.59 -8.88
N ILE A 31 -24.49 -35.93 -9.40
CA ILE A 31 -24.68 -37.15 -10.19
C ILE A 31 -23.95 -36.91 -11.51
N LEU A 32 -22.68 -37.31 -11.58
CA LEU A 32 -21.95 -37.47 -12.83
C LEU A 32 -22.68 -38.56 -13.62
N ARG A 33 -23.51 -38.15 -14.57
CA ARG A 33 -24.16 -39.05 -15.53
C ARG A 33 -23.03 -39.73 -16.32
N GLU A 34 -22.83 -41.03 -16.11
CA GLU A 34 -21.80 -41.79 -16.84
C GLU A 34 -21.98 -41.58 -18.34
N MET A 35 -21.04 -40.84 -18.95
CA MET A 35 -21.01 -40.66 -20.39
C MET A 35 -20.53 -41.98 -21.01
N LYS A 36 -21.47 -42.84 -21.41
CA LYS A 36 -21.16 -43.99 -22.26
C LYS A 36 -20.40 -43.49 -23.49
N ALA A 37 -19.21 -44.03 -23.72
CA ALA A 37 -18.40 -43.69 -24.88
C ALA A 37 -19.14 -44.13 -26.15
N LEU A 38 -19.76 -43.16 -26.85
CA LEU A 38 -20.40 -43.40 -28.12
C LEU A 38 -19.37 -43.92 -29.16
N PRO A 39 -19.67 -44.99 -29.91
CA PRO A 39 -18.84 -45.47 -31.01
C PRO A 39 -18.45 -44.34 -31.99
N ARG A 40 -17.28 -44.45 -32.60
CA ARG A 40 -16.74 -43.39 -33.48
C ARG A 40 -17.69 -43.02 -34.63
N GLU A 41 -18.44 -43.99 -35.16
CA GLU A 41 -19.38 -43.76 -36.25
C GLU A 41 -20.62 -42.96 -35.83
N THR A 42 -21.18 -43.23 -34.64
CA THR A 42 -22.32 -42.47 -34.12
C THR A 42 -21.92 -41.05 -33.77
N ARG A 43 -20.69 -40.83 -33.25
CA ARG A 43 -20.13 -39.48 -33.12
C ARG A 43 -20.01 -38.78 -34.46
N ARG A 44 -19.59 -39.47 -35.51
CA ARG A 44 -19.47 -38.89 -36.87
C ARG A 44 -20.83 -38.49 -37.42
N LYS A 45 -21.84 -39.34 -37.27
CA LYS A 45 -23.23 -39.05 -37.68
C LYS A 45 -23.83 -37.89 -36.90
N LEU A 46 -23.69 -37.86 -35.57
CA LEU A 46 -24.14 -36.75 -34.74
C LEU A 46 -23.42 -35.43 -35.08
N ARG A 47 -22.14 -35.48 -35.48
CA ARG A 47 -21.40 -34.29 -35.92
C ARG A 47 -21.89 -33.77 -37.26
N LEU A 48 -22.17 -34.67 -38.21
CA LEU A 48 -22.75 -34.34 -39.52
C LEU A 48 -24.20 -33.85 -39.37
N GLU A 49 -25.00 -34.45 -38.49
CA GLU A 49 -26.33 -33.95 -38.15
C GLU A 49 -26.25 -32.60 -37.42
N ALA A 50 -25.28 -32.37 -36.54
CA ALA A 50 -25.07 -31.07 -35.91
C ALA A 50 -24.61 -30.00 -36.92
N GLU A 51 -23.77 -30.37 -37.89
CA GLU A 51 -23.36 -29.48 -39.00
C GLU A 51 -24.53 -29.19 -39.96
N ASN A 52 -25.39 -30.18 -40.21
CA ASN A 52 -26.55 -30.02 -41.10
C ASN A 52 -27.77 -29.37 -40.41
N SER A 53 -27.91 -29.53 -39.08
CA SER A 53 -28.95 -28.90 -38.25
C SER A 53 -28.53 -27.57 -37.64
N ALA A 54 -27.25 -27.21 -37.77
CA ALA A 54 -26.80 -25.84 -37.66
C ALA A 54 -27.46 -25.03 -38.79
N ASN A 55 -28.69 -24.60 -38.53
CA ASN A 55 -29.36 -23.52 -39.23
C ASN A 55 -28.31 -22.44 -39.54
N PRO A 56 -28.19 -21.94 -40.78
CA PRO A 56 -27.31 -20.81 -41.11
C PRO A 56 -27.88 -19.49 -40.54
N ILE A 57 -28.61 -19.54 -39.43
CA ILE A 57 -29.19 -18.43 -38.68
C ILE A 57 -28.14 -17.96 -37.65
N ALA A 58 -26.99 -17.59 -38.19
CA ALA A 58 -26.18 -16.48 -37.71
C ALA A 58 -25.35 -15.91 -38.88
N LYS A 59 -25.83 -16.03 -40.13
CA LYS A 59 -25.38 -15.12 -41.19
C LYS A 59 -25.97 -13.76 -40.86
N ASN A 60 -25.14 -12.97 -40.19
CA ASN A 60 -25.30 -11.58 -39.84
C ASN A 60 -25.94 -10.81 -41.01
N ASN A 61 -27.27 -10.68 -41.02
CA ASN A 61 -28.01 -9.82 -41.94
C ASN A 61 -27.83 -8.35 -41.51
N LYS A 62 -26.57 -7.94 -41.33
CA LYS A 62 -26.18 -6.55 -41.40
C LYS A 62 -26.43 -6.12 -42.84
N SER A 63 -27.47 -5.30 -43.02
CA SER A 63 -27.85 -4.69 -44.29
C SER A 63 -26.62 -4.15 -45.02
N PRO A 64 -26.57 -4.15 -46.36
CA PRO A 64 -25.44 -3.62 -47.12
C PRO A 64 -25.07 -2.19 -46.69
N VAL A 65 -26.07 -1.41 -46.25
CA VAL A 65 -25.91 -0.07 -45.66
C VAL A 65 -25.08 -0.09 -44.37
N SER A 66 -25.35 -1.00 -43.44
CA SER A 66 -24.58 -1.11 -42.19
C SER A 66 -23.12 -1.58 -42.41
N ARG A 67 -22.85 -2.38 -43.45
CA ARG A 67 -21.48 -2.73 -43.85
C ARG A 67 -20.74 -1.57 -44.49
N LEU A 68 -21.43 -0.78 -45.32
CA LEU A 68 -20.85 0.40 -45.95
C LEU A 68 -20.52 1.48 -44.91
N VAL A 69 -21.48 1.80 -44.03
CA VAL A 69 -21.30 2.75 -42.92
C VAL A 69 -20.13 2.33 -42.02
N LEU A 70 -20.03 1.04 -41.69
CA LEU A 70 -18.93 0.54 -40.87
C LEU A 70 -17.57 0.71 -41.55
N ARG A 71 -17.48 0.45 -42.86
CA ARG A 71 -16.24 0.62 -43.64
C ARG A 71 -15.84 2.08 -43.78
N THR A 72 -16.80 2.99 -43.99
CA THR A 72 -16.52 4.42 -44.09
C THR A 72 -16.10 5.00 -42.75
N VAL A 73 -16.71 4.58 -41.64
CA VAL A 73 -16.30 5.00 -40.29
C VAL A 73 -14.89 4.51 -39.99
N PHE A 74 -14.60 3.21 -40.13
CA PHE A 74 -13.24 2.70 -39.86
C PHE A 74 -12.19 3.29 -40.80
N GLY A 75 -12.51 3.49 -42.08
CA GLY A 75 -11.62 4.11 -43.04
C GLY A 75 -11.31 5.58 -42.68
N ALA A 76 -12.33 6.37 -42.38
CA ALA A 76 -12.15 7.78 -41.99
C ALA A 76 -11.38 7.91 -40.67
N THR A 77 -11.69 7.08 -39.66
CA THR A 77 -10.97 7.09 -38.39
C THR A 77 -9.50 6.72 -38.56
N GLY A 78 -9.19 5.72 -39.39
CA GLY A 78 -7.81 5.31 -39.67
C GLY A 78 -6.97 6.38 -40.37
N VAL A 79 -7.58 7.13 -41.29
CA VAL A 79 -6.90 8.27 -41.95
C VAL A 79 -6.69 9.41 -40.97
N ALA A 80 -7.69 9.71 -40.12
CA ALA A 80 -7.59 10.75 -39.11
C ALA A 80 -6.51 10.45 -38.07
N THR A 81 -6.40 9.21 -37.60
CA THR A 81 -5.34 8.80 -36.66
C THR A 81 -3.95 8.84 -37.31
N ALA A 82 -3.82 8.42 -38.56
CA ALA A 82 -2.56 8.54 -39.31
C ALA A 82 -2.15 10.01 -39.50
N ALA A 83 -3.09 10.89 -39.83
CA ALA A 83 -2.84 12.33 -39.93
C ALA A 83 -2.42 12.92 -38.58
N TRP A 84 -3.09 12.53 -37.49
CA TRP A 84 -2.77 12.95 -36.12
C TRP A 84 -1.36 12.56 -35.69
N HIS A 85 -0.93 11.34 -35.99
CA HIS A 85 0.38 10.85 -35.53
C HIS A 85 1.55 11.24 -36.44
N PHE A 86 1.35 11.29 -37.77
CA PHE A 86 2.47 11.41 -38.72
C PHE A 86 2.53 12.74 -39.48
N TYR A 87 1.40 13.44 -39.65
CA TYR A 87 1.34 14.62 -40.53
C TYR A 87 1.11 15.94 -39.78
N LEU A 88 0.48 15.90 -38.61
CA LEU A 88 0.24 17.09 -37.79
C LEU A 88 1.45 17.42 -36.91
N SER A 89 1.85 18.69 -36.92
CA SER A 89 2.90 19.23 -36.03
C SER A 89 2.38 19.37 -34.60
N GLU A 90 3.27 19.37 -33.60
CA GLU A 90 2.89 19.51 -32.19
C GLU A 90 2.13 20.82 -31.89
N ALA A 91 2.47 21.93 -32.55
CA ALA A 91 1.77 23.21 -32.41
C ALA A 91 0.33 23.17 -32.94
N THR A 92 0.10 22.45 -34.03
CA THR A 92 -1.27 22.25 -34.57
C THR A 92 -2.10 21.29 -33.71
N LYS A 93 -1.48 20.29 -33.07
CA LYS A 93 -2.17 19.37 -32.17
C LYS A 93 -2.68 20.08 -30.92
N THR A 94 -1.88 20.97 -30.34
CA THR A 94 -2.26 21.74 -29.15
C THR A 94 -3.38 22.74 -29.43
N GLU A 95 -3.35 23.42 -30.58
CA GLU A 95 -4.42 24.33 -31.01
C GLU A 95 -5.75 23.59 -31.25
N ILE A 96 -5.70 22.43 -31.93
CA ILE A 96 -6.88 21.59 -32.13
C ILE A 96 -7.40 21.07 -30.78
N GLY A 97 -6.51 20.66 -29.87
CA GLY A 97 -6.86 20.22 -28.51
C GLY A 97 -7.64 21.28 -27.74
N GLN A 98 -7.14 22.52 -27.69
CA GLN A 98 -7.84 23.62 -27.01
C GLN A 98 -9.23 23.89 -27.59
N ARG A 99 -9.35 23.93 -28.93
CA ARG A 99 -10.66 24.14 -29.58
C ARG A 99 -11.62 22.97 -29.36
N VAL A 100 -11.11 21.75 -29.26
CA VAL A 100 -11.92 20.58 -28.94
C VAL A 100 -12.40 20.65 -27.50
N ASP A 101 -11.55 20.99 -26.54
CA ASP A 101 -11.89 21.10 -25.12
C ASP A 101 -12.98 22.15 -24.85
N GLU A 102 -12.96 23.27 -25.57
CA GLU A 102 -13.99 24.32 -25.48
C GLU A 102 -15.31 23.96 -26.19
N SER A 103 -15.31 22.90 -27.00
CA SER A 103 -16.46 22.51 -27.80
C SER A 103 -17.36 21.47 -27.12
N PHE A 104 -18.53 21.24 -27.70
CA PHE A 104 -19.41 20.12 -27.34
C PHE A 104 -18.70 18.76 -27.47
N VAL A 105 -17.75 18.61 -28.41
CA VAL A 105 -16.96 17.38 -28.58
C VAL A 105 -16.05 17.17 -27.37
N GLY A 106 -15.42 18.22 -26.85
CA GLY A 106 -14.62 18.17 -25.62
C GLY A 106 -15.46 17.75 -24.41
N SER A 107 -16.70 18.23 -24.32
CA SER A 107 -17.64 17.79 -23.28
C SER A 107 -18.00 16.30 -23.39
N ILE A 108 -18.17 15.77 -24.60
CA ILE A 108 -18.38 14.33 -24.83
C ILE A 108 -17.11 13.54 -24.48
N VAL A 109 -15.93 14.00 -24.91
CA VAL A 109 -14.66 13.35 -24.60
C VAL A 109 -14.45 13.31 -23.09
N ALA A 110 -14.66 14.42 -22.38
CA ALA A 110 -14.60 14.51 -20.93
C ALA A 110 -15.57 13.52 -20.26
N TRP A 111 -16.82 13.43 -20.75
CA TRP A 111 -17.79 12.45 -20.25
C TRP A 111 -17.34 11.00 -20.48
N ILE A 112 -16.84 10.66 -21.68
CA ILE A 112 -16.31 9.32 -21.99
C ILE A 112 -15.11 9.01 -21.09
N THR A 113 -14.17 9.95 -20.94
CA THR A 113 -13.01 9.76 -20.06
C THR A 113 -13.42 9.58 -18.60
N ALA A 114 -14.41 10.32 -18.11
CA ALA A 114 -14.94 10.16 -16.77
C ALA A 114 -15.61 8.79 -16.59
N GLN A 115 -16.35 8.30 -17.59
CA GLN A 115 -16.93 6.95 -17.57
C GLN A 115 -15.86 5.86 -17.54
N ILE A 116 -14.82 5.98 -18.37
CA ILE A 116 -13.69 5.04 -18.38
C ILE A 116 -12.96 5.06 -17.03
N GLN A 117 -12.73 6.25 -16.45
CA GLN A 117 -12.13 6.39 -15.13
C GLN A 117 -12.97 5.76 -14.02
N GLU A 118 -14.29 5.97 -14.02
CA GLU A 118 -15.19 5.35 -13.04
C GLU A 118 -15.28 3.82 -13.21
N MET A 119 -15.24 3.31 -14.46
CA MET A 119 -15.13 1.88 -14.72
C MET A 119 -13.79 1.28 -14.26
N ALA A 120 -12.70 2.04 -14.39
CA ALA A 120 -11.36 1.62 -13.96
C ALA A 120 -11.13 1.77 -12.45
N ARG A 121 -11.91 2.63 -11.78
CA ARG A 121 -11.77 2.98 -10.36
C ARG A 121 -11.62 1.78 -9.42
N PRO A 122 -12.39 0.68 -9.55
CA PRO A 122 -12.24 -0.50 -8.67
C PRO A 122 -10.90 -1.23 -8.83
N PHE A 123 -10.20 -1.01 -9.95
CA PHE A 123 -8.92 -1.64 -10.24
C PHE A 123 -7.73 -0.72 -9.92
N THR A 124 -7.95 0.60 -9.92
CA THR A 124 -6.87 1.57 -9.71
C THR A 124 -6.84 2.15 -8.31
N LYS A 125 -7.99 2.57 -7.76
CA LYS A 125 -8.07 3.25 -6.46
C LYS A 125 -8.07 2.24 -5.29
N PRO A 126 -7.60 2.66 -4.10
CA PRO A 126 -7.70 1.83 -2.92
C PRO A 126 -9.15 1.47 -2.60
N SER A 127 -9.35 0.35 -1.90
CA SER A 127 -10.65 -0.19 -1.54
C SER A 127 -11.54 0.76 -0.72
N ARG A 128 -10.93 1.74 -0.04
CA ARG A 128 -11.59 2.72 0.83
C ARG A 128 -11.02 4.12 0.62
N ASP A 129 -11.88 5.13 0.67
CA ASP A 129 -11.48 6.54 0.55
C ASP A 129 -10.65 7.03 1.75
N LYS A 130 -10.94 6.51 2.95
CA LYS A 130 -10.14 6.70 4.17
C LYS A 130 -9.57 5.36 4.63
N LEU A 131 -8.24 5.25 4.69
CA LEU A 131 -7.54 4.04 5.10
C LEU A 131 -7.53 3.87 6.62
N LEU A 132 -7.36 4.97 7.36
CA LEU A 132 -7.37 4.99 8.82
C LEU A 132 -8.62 5.66 9.39
N PRO A 133 -9.13 5.19 10.55
CA PRO A 133 -10.26 5.81 11.22
C PRO A 133 -9.92 7.22 11.72
N ASP A 134 -10.96 8.01 12.02
CA ASP A 134 -10.78 9.35 12.57
C ASP A 134 -10.10 9.30 13.96
N TRP A 135 -9.31 10.33 14.27
CA TRP A 135 -8.65 10.51 15.56
C TRP A 135 -9.46 11.47 16.45
N PRO A 136 -9.63 11.21 17.77
CA PRO A 136 -9.08 10.11 18.57
C PRO A 136 -9.87 8.80 18.43
N MET A 137 -9.16 7.67 18.52
CA MET A 137 -9.75 6.33 18.41
C MET A 137 -10.38 5.87 19.73
N ILE A 138 -11.53 6.45 20.09
CA ILE A 138 -12.23 6.18 21.37
C ILE A 138 -12.47 4.67 21.58
N ASN A 139 -12.86 3.95 20.52
CA ASN A 139 -13.11 2.50 20.57
C ASN A 139 -11.86 1.66 20.85
N ARG A 140 -10.65 2.25 20.77
CA ARG A 140 -9.37 1.61 21.13
C ARG A 140 -8.74 2.19 22.39
N GLY A 141 -9.51 2.92 23.20
CA GLY A 141 -9.04 3.46 24.48
C GLY A 141 -8.22 4.74 24.37
N VAL A 142 -8.22 5.42 23.22
CA VAL A 142 -7.62 6.77 23.09
C VAL A 142 -8.66 7.80 23.53
N PRO A 143 -8.45 8.53 24.63
CA PRO A 143 -9.44 9.47 25.15
C PRO A 143 -9.56 10.73 24.28
N GLU A 144 -10.67 11.43 24.44
CA GLU A 144 -10.92 12.71 23.78
C GLU A 144 -9.87 13.75 24.22
N GLY A 145 -9.30 14.48 23.25
CA GLY A 145 -8.26 15.49 23.49
C GLY A 145 -6.82 14.94 23.54
N TYR A 146 -6.60 13.64 23.38
CA TYR A 146 -5.24 13.08 23.29
C TYR A 146 -4.56 13.54 21.97
N PRO A 147 -3.34 14.10 22.03
CA PRO A 147 -2.68 14.63 20.85
C PRO A 147 -2.37 13.51 19.86
N GLN A 148 -2.44 13.84 18.58
CA GLN A 148 -2.14 12.90 17.53
C GLN A 148 -0.65 12.54 17.53
N ILE A 149 -0.36 11.25 17.67
CA ILE A 149 1.01 10.71 17.56
C ILE A 149 1.41 10.53 16.10
N PRO A 150 2.72 10.57 15.77
CA PRO A 150 3.19 10.29 14.42
C PRO A 150 2.86 8.85 13.99
N VAL A 151 2.68 8.67 12.69
CA VAL A 151 2.34 7.37 12.08
C VAL A 151 3.60 6.77 11.47
N LEU A 152 3.86 5.51 11.80
CA LEU A 152 4.96 4.74 11.21
C LEU A 152 4.38 3.60 10.39
N ILE A 153 4.45 3.75 9.07
CA ILE A 153 4.02 2.75 8.11
C ILE A 153 5.20 1.84 7.81
N LEU A 154 5.06 0.55 8.09
CA LEU A 154 6.09 -0.45 7.88
C LEU A 154 5.66 -1.39 6.75
N ALA A 155 6.49 -1.49 5.71
CA ALA A 155 6.35 -2.58 4.75
C ALA A 155 6.58 -3.92 5.44
N VAL A 156 5.87 -4.95 4.98
CA VAL A 156 5.94 -6.27 5.61
C VAL A 156 6.97 -7.13 4.88
N GLU A 157 6.82 -7.21 3.57
CA GLU A 157 7.69 -7.98 2.67
C GLU A 157 9.08 -7.36 2.58
N ASP A 158 10.09 -8.20 2.81
CA ASP A 158 11.53 -7.91 2.76
C ASP A 158 11.97 -6.74 3.65
N VAL A 159 11.12 -6.29 4.57
CA VAL A 159 11.44 -5.30 5.61
C VAL A 159 11.32 -5.91 6.99
N LEU A 160 10.17 -6.50 7.32
CA LEU A 160 9.95 -7.17 8.61
C LEU A 160 10.10 -8.68 8.52
N LEU A 161 9.80 -9.27 7.38
CA LEU A 161 9.98 -10.71 7.15
C LEU A 161 10.33 -10.98 5.70
N HIS A 162 10.95 -12.13 5.47
CA HIS A 162 11.15 -12.67 4.15
C HIS A 162 10.21 -13.86 3.93
N SER A 163 9.63 -13.98 2.74
CA SER A 163 8.78 -15.11 2.36
C SER A 163 9.41 -15.88 1.22
N GLU A 164 9.66 -17.17 1.42
CA GLU A 164 10.17 -18.09 0.40
C GLU A 164 9.14 -19.19 0.13
N TRP A 165 9.13 -19.73 -1.09
CA TRP A 165 8.35 -20.92 -1.41
C TRP A 165 9.26 -22.11 -1.66
N ASP A 166 9.00 -23.22 -0.98
CA ASP A 166 9.64 -24.50 -1.21
C ASP A 166 8.64 -25.54 -1.73
N ARG A 167 9.11 -26.44 -2.61
CA ARG A 167 8.32 -27.56 -3.15
C ARG A 167 7.86 -28.54 -2.07
N LYS A 168 8.66 -28.72 -1.01
CA LYS A 168 8.37 -29.69 0.06
C LYS A 168 7.47 -29.10 1.14
N PHE A 169 7.73 -27.86 1.53
CA PHE A 169 7.07 -27.23 2.69
C PHE A 169 6.09 -26.11 2.32
N GLY A 170 6.00 -25.73 1.04
CA GLY A 170 5.19 -24.62 0.58
C GLY A 170 5.77 -23.27 0.99
N TRP A 171 4.89 -22.30 1.26
CA TRP A 171 5.27 -20.98 1.74
C TRP A 171 5.87 -21.05 3.15
N ARG A 172 7.02 -20.38 3.33
CA ARG A 172 7.71 -20.22 4.60
C ARG A 172 8.02 -18.76 4.82
N HIS A 173 7.77 -18.29 6.03
CA HIS A 173 8.02 -16.91 6.42
C HIS A 173 9.08 -16.86 7.51
N ALA A 174 10.13 -16.08 7.28
CA ALA A 174 11.22 -15.87 8.21
C ALA A 174 11.18 -14.44 8.73
N LYS A 175 10.99 -14.26 10.05
CA LYS A 175 11.10 -12.94 10.68
C LYS A 175 12.53 -12.42 10.54
N ARG A 176 12.66 -11.15 10.14
CA ARG A 176 13.93 -10.43 10.20
C ARG A 176 14.38 -10.33 11.67
N PRO A 177 15.68 -10.44 11.96
CA PRO A 177 16.18 -10.22 13.32
C PRO A 177 15.73 -8.87 13.89
N HIS A 178 15.51 -8.82 15.20
CA HIS A 178 15.11 -7.61 15.95
C HIS A 178 13.73 -7.02 15.64
N VAL A 179 12.88 -7.69 14.84
CA VAL A 179 11.49 -7.22 14.58
C VAL A 179 10.67 -6.99 15.85
N ASP A 180 10.72 -7.94 16.79
CA ASP A 180 9.93 -7.85 18.03
C ASP A 180 10.37 -6.65 18.88
N GLU A 181 11.68 -6.53 19.09
CA GLU A 181 12.30 -5.39 19.80
C GLU A 181 11.96 -4.05 19.12
N PHE A 182 11.99 -4.02 17.79
CA PHE A 182 11.66 -2.84 16.98
C PHE A 182 10.20 -2.43 17.15
N LEU A 183 9.24 -3.35 16.96
CA LEU A 183 7.81 -3.06 17.08
C LEU A 183 7.44 -2.65 18.51
N GLU A 184 7.93 -3.38 19.52
CA GLU A 184 7.63 -3.08 20.93
C GLU A 184 8.17 -1.72 21.37
N THR A 185 9.40 -1.40 20.94
CA THR A 185 10.04 -0.13 21.30
C THR A 185 9.28 1.04 20.70
N LEU A 186 8.92 0.95 19.41
CA LEU A 186 8.31 2.03 18.65
C LEU A 186 6.81 2.17 18.86
N ALA A 187 6.10 1.12 19.27
CA ALA A 187 4.67 1.17 19.58
C ALA A 187 4.31 2.17 20.69
N ARG A 188 5.30 2.56 21.52
CA ARG A 188 5.14 3.58 22.56
C ARG A 188 5.11 5.01 22.02
N TYR A 189 5.63 5.24 20.82
CA TYR A 189 5.83 6.57 20.25
C TYR A 189 5.05 6.80 18.96
N TYR A 190 4.69 5.73 18.24
CA TYR A 190 4.08 5.80 16.92
C TYR A 190 2.76 5.02 16.85
N GLU A 191 1.84 5.54 16.04
CA GLU A 191 0.75 4.74 15.48
C GLU A 191 1.33 3.85 14.38
N ILE A 192 1.69 2.61 14.73
CA ILE A 192 2.28 1.66 13.77
C ILE A 192 1.19 1.10 12.85
N VAL A 193 1.47 1.12 11.54
CA VAL A 193 0.64 0.55 10.49
C VAL A 193 1.47 -0.46 9.71
N LEU A 194 1.09 -1.73 9.71
CA LEU A 194 1.72 -2.74 8.85
C LEU A 194 1.06 -2.68 7.48
N PHE A 195 1.82 -2.40 6.44
CA PHE A 195 1.32 -2.25 5.07
C PHE A 195 2.00 -3.24 4.13
N SER A 196 1.29 -4.34 3.88
CA SER A 196 1.68 -5.39 2.94
C SER A 196 1.28 -5.05 1.51
N SER A 197 2.13 -5.41 0.55
CA SER A 197 1.82 -5.33 -0.88
C SER A 197 1.09 -6.56 -1.41
N GLU A 198 0.86 -7.57 -0.57
CA GLU A 198 0.18 -8.82 -0.91
C GLU A 198 -1.32 -8.78 -0.60
N PRO A 199 -2.15 -9.59 -1.30
CA PRO A 199 -3.58 -9.69 -1.04
C PRO A 199 -3.89 -10.15 0.38
N ARG A 200 -4.94 -9.59 1.01
CA ARG A 200 -5.32 -9.90 2.39
C ARG A 200 -5.42 -11.40 2.68
N MET A 201 -6.03 -12.14 1.76
CA MET A 201 -6.22 -13.58 1.87
C MET A 201 -4.93 -14.40 2.06
N MET A 202 -3.76 -13.86 1.69
CA MET A 202 -2.47 -14.54 1.84
C MET A 202 -1.73 -14.13 3.11
N VAL A 203 -1.87 -12.88 3.55
CA VAL A 203 -1.02 -12.31 4.60
C VAL A 203 -1.70 -12.13 5.94
N GLU A 204 -3.02 -12.23 6.03
CA GLU A 204 -3.75 -11.97 7.28
C GLU A 204 -3.25 -12.84 8.45
N GLU A 205 -3.05 -14.14 8.22
CA GLU A 205 -2.48 -15.03 9.24
C GLU A 205 -1.00 -14.73 9.55
N VAL A 206 -0.24 -14.33 8.54
CA VAL A 206 1.19 -14.00 8.69
C VAL A 206 1.34 -12.75 9.56
N LEU A 207 0.54 -11.72 9.31
CA LEU A 207 0.50 -10.48 10.08
C LEU A 207 0.11 -10.73 11.53
N ALA A 208 -0.92 -11.55 11.77
CA ALA A 208 -1.35 -11.91 13.12
C ALA A 208 -0.25 -12.64 13.91
N LYS A 209 0.56 -13.48 13.25
CA LYS A 209 1.72 -14.16 13.87
C LYS A 209 2.93 -13.25 14.02
N LEU A 210 3.16 -12.34 13.08
CA LEU A 210 4.24 -11.36 13.11
C LEU A 210 4.07 -10.43 14.31
N ASP A 211 2.87 -9.88 14.48
CA ASP A 211 2.49 -8.96 15.55
C ASP A 211 1.73 -9.67 16.69
N SER A 212 2.38 -10.68 17.28
CA SER A 212 1.79 -11.46 18.37
C SER A 212 1.44 -10.64 19.63
N LYS A 213 2.08 -9.49 19.82
CA LYS A 213 1.86 -8.57 20.95
C LYS A 213 0.87 -7.44 20.64
N GLN A 214 0.32 -7.41 19.42
CA GLN A 214 -0.60 -6.38 18.94
C GLN A 214 -0.04 -4.96 19.09
N CYS A 215 1.23 -4.78 18.73
CA CYS A 215 1.92 -3.50 18.71
C CYS A 215 1.41 -2.58 17.60
N ALA A 216 0.89 -3.13 16.50
CA ALA A 216 0.35 -2.35 15.40
C ALA A 216 -1.13 -1.98 15.61
N PHE A 217 -1.48 -0.76 15.21
CA PHE A 217 -2.86 -0.28 15.27
C PHE A 217 -3.68 -0.82 14.09
N HIS A 218 -3.06 -0.89 12.91
CA HIS A 218 -3.74 -1.17 11.66
C HIS A 218 -2.93 -2.09 10.74
N TYR A 219 -3.66 -2.94 10.01
CA TYR A 219 -3.14 -3.76 8.93
C TYR A 219 -3.74 -3.27 7.61
N LEU A 220 -2.88 -2.91 6.67
CA LEU A 220 -3.22 -2.56 5.30
C LEU A 220 -2.57 -3.57 4.36
N THR A 221 -3.25 -3.87 3.27
CA THR A 221 -2.89 -4.93 2.32
C THR A 221 -2.95 -4.39 0.90
N ARG A 222 -2.68 -5.21 -0.11
CA ARG A 222 -2.70 -4.80 -1.52
C ARG A 222 -3.97 -4.06 -1.95
N GLU A 223 -5.11 -4.41 -1.39
CA GLU A 223 -6.40 -3.79 -1.70
C GLU A 223 -6.46 -2.30 -1.31
N GLU A 224 -5.62 -1.87 -0.36
CA GLU A 224 -5.49 -0.48 0.06
C GLU A 224 -4.39 0.28 -0.71
N THR A 225 -3.70 -0.36 -1.65
CA THR A 225 -2.73 0.32 -2.50
C THR A 225 -3.41 1.01 -3.68
N HIS A 226 -2.77 2.05 -4.20
CA HIS A 226 -3.15 2.72 -5.43
C HIS A 226 -2.36 2.11 -6.59
N PHE A 227 -3.04 1.49 -7.54
CA PHE A 227 -2.40 0.97 -8.73
C PHE A 227 -2.16 2.10 -9.73
N PHE A 228 -0.90 2.50 -9.87
CA PHE A 228 -0.46 3.65 -10.65
C PHE A 228 0.70 3.24 -11.56
N ASN A 229 0.56 3.52 -12.87
CA ASN A 229 1.59 3.22 -13.89
C ASN A 229 2.10 1.77 -13.88
N GLY A 230 1.23 0.80 -13.61
CA GLY A 230 1.60 -0.62 -13.59
C GLY A 230 2.18 -1.12 -12.27
N VAL A 231 2.33 -0.24 -11.27
CA VAL A 231 2.90 -0.57 -9.95
C VAL A 231 1.87 -0.30 -8.85
N HIS A 232 1.90 -1.12 -7.80
CA HIS A 232 1.11 -0.87 -6.59
C HIS A 232 1.86 0.11 -5.69
N VAL A 233 1.27 1.29 -5.46
CA VAL A 233 1.86 2.37 -4.68
C VAL A 233 1.07 2.57 -3.39
N LYS A 234 1.77 2.74 -2.28
CA LYS A 234 1.26 3.09 -0.96
C LYS A 234 1.01 4.59 -0.90
N ASP A 235 -0.12 5.04 -1.46
CA ASP A 235 -0.52 6.45 -1.39
C ASP A 235 -0.85 6.84 0.05
N LEU A 236 -0.27 7.95 0.51
CA LEU A 236 -0.44 8.47 1.87
C LEU A 236 -1.60 9.46 1.99
N ASN A 237 -2.11 10.01 0.89
CA ASN A 237 -3.24 10.94 0.90
C ASN A 237 -4.49 10.39 1.62
N PRO A 238 -4.93 9.12 1.38
CA PRO A 238 -6.10 8.58 2.04
C PRO A 238 -5.84 8.10 3.48
N MET A 239 -4.64 8.32 4.05
CA MET A 239 -4.31 7.88 5.41
C MET A 239 -5.05 8.63 6.52
N ASN A 240 -5.81 9.68 6.21
CA ASN A 240 -6.59 10.45 7.21
C ASN A 240 -5.72 10.97 8.39
N ARG A 241 -4.48 11.31 8.06
CA ARG A 241 -3.42 11.79 8.97
C ARG A 241 -2.61 12.84 8.22
N PRO A 242 -2.03 13.84 8.88
CA PRO A 242 -1.28 14.88 8.19
C PRO A 242 0.06 14.30 7.71
N LEU A 243 0.38 14.48 6.41
CA LEU A 243 1.59 13.93 5.78
C LEU A 243 2.88 14.27 6.55
N ARG A 244 2.97 15.48 7.13
CA ARG A 244 4.10 15.93 7.97
C ARG A 244 4.35 15.08 9.24
N LYS A 245 3.46 14.14 9.57
CA LYS A 245 3.56 13.22 10.72
C LYS A 245 3.60 11.75 10.29
N ILE A 246 3.66 11.45 8.99
CA ILE A 246 3.68 10.08 8.47
C ILE A 246 5.09 9.75 7.98
N ILE A 247 5.59 8.58 8.37
CA ILE A 247 6.85 8.04 7.88
C ILE A 247 6.59 6.65 7.29
N VAL A 248 7.14 6.37 6.11
CA VAL A 248 7.08 5.05 5.48
C VAL A 248 8.45 4.42 5.55
N VAL A 249 8.53 3.15 5.95
CA VAL A 249 9.75 2.34 5.85
C VAL A 249 9.46 1.20 4.88
N ASP A 250 10.15 1.22 3.74
CA ASP A 250 10.01 0.21 2.70
C ASP A 250 11.37 -0.11 2.10
N HIS A 251 11.52 -1.27 1.45
CA HIS A 251 12.75 -1.61 0.75
C HIS A 251 12.75 -1.08 -0.69
N ASN A 252 11.56 -0.90 -1.29
CA ASN A 252 11.42 -0.42 -2.66
C ASN A 252 10.92 1.04 -2.69
N PRO A 253 11.70 2.01 -3.20
CA PRO A 253 11.27 3.40 -3.32
C PRO A 253 10.07 3.61 -4.25
N GLU A 254 9.82 2.69 -5.20
CA GLU A 254 8.65 2.78 -6.09
C GLU A 254 7.33 2.62 -5.32
N ASN A 255 7.34 1.90 -4.20
CA ASN A 255 6.15 1.69 -3.37
C ASN A 255 5.65 2.99 -2.75
N PHE A 256 6.48 4.02 -2.60
CA PHE A 256 6.09 5.32 -2.04
C PHE A 256 6.48 6.48 -2.97
N GLN A 257 6.58 6.23 -4.27
CA GLN A 257 6.98 7.23 -5.28
C GLN A 257 6.10 8.50 -5.32
N LEU A 258 4.86 8.42 -4.82
CA LEU A 258 3.97 9.59 -4.72
C LEU A 258 4.35 10.52 -3.56
N HIS A 259 5.07 10.02 -2.56
CA HIS A 259 5.46 10.74 -1.34
C HIS A 259 6.93 10.44 -0.95
N PRO A 260 7.93 10.74 -1.82
CA PRO A 260 9.32 10.36 -1.58
C PRO A 260 9.93 11.00 -0.33
N ALA A 261 9.49 12.22 0.03
CA ALA A 261 9.97 12.93 1.22
C ALA A 261 9.57 12.27 2.56
N ASN A 262 8.62 11.34 2.53
CA ASN A 262 8.12 10.61 3.70
C ASN A 262 8.73 9.21 3.84
N GLY A 263 9.47 8.74 2.84
CA GLY A 263 9.93 7.36 2.76
C GLY A 263 11.39 7.18 3.14
N VAL A 264 11.64 6.25 4.06
CA VAL A 264 12.95 5.73 4.43
C VAL A 264 13.14 4.38 3.74
N THR A 265 14.11 4.33 2.83
CA THR A 265 14.45 3.09 2.13
C THR A 265 15.43 2.28 2.96
N VAL A 266 15.14 1.00 3.17
CA VAL A 266 16.01 0.05 3.88
C VAL A 266 16.47 -1.08 2.97
N PRO A 267 17.63 -1.71 3.23
CA PRO A 267 18.03 -2.91 2.51
C PRO A 267 16.98 -4.02 2.65
N ALA A 268 16.63 -4.63 1.52
CA ALA A 268 15.72 -5.77 1.46
C ALA A 268 16.32 -6.98 2.22
N TYR A 269 15.51 -7.60 3.06
CA TYR A 269 15.85 -8.82 3.78
C TYR A 269 15.52 -10.03 2.91
N LEU A 270 16.52 -10.52 2.17
CA LEU A 270 16.36 -11.56 1.16
C LEU A 270 16.78 -12.95 1.64
N ASP A 271 17.56 -13.05 2.72
CA ASP A 271 18.00 -14.32 3.29
C ASP A 271 17.32 -14.56 4.64
N GLY A 272 16.29 -15.40 4.65
CA GLY A 272 15.55 -15.75 5.87
C GLY A 272 16.40 -16.45 6.95
N ALA A 273 17.59 -16.95 6.62
CA ALA A 273 18.51 -17.58 7.55
C ALA A 273 19.51 -16.60 8.19
N ASP A 274 19.65 -15.38 7.66
CA ASP A 274 20.59 -14.41 8.18
C ASP A 274 20.15 -13.87 9.55
N ARG A 275 20.81 -14.33 10.61
CA ARG A 275 20.59 -13.86 11.99
C ARG A 275 21.49 -12.70 12.39
N SER A 276 22.41 -12.30 11.51
CA SER A 276 23.36 -11.21 11.75
C SER A 276 22.85 -9.84 11.28
N ASP A 277 21.77 -9.80 10.49
CA ASP A 277 21.10 -8.56 10.08
C ASP A 277 20.75 -7.69 11.30
N ARG A 278 21.17 -6.43 11.25
CA ARG A 278 20.90 -5.44 12.30
C ARG A 278 20.16 -4.20 11.80
N VAL A 279 19.62 -4.22 10.58
CA VAL A 279 19.05 -3.03 9.96
C VAL A 279 17.92 -2.44 10.82
N LEU A 280 17.01 -3.28 11.31
CA LEU A 280 15.92 -2.82 12.18
C LEU A 280 16.46 -2.31 13.52
N LYS A 281 17.41 -3.03 14.12
CA LYS A 281 18.03 -2.62 15.39
C LYS A 281 18.70 -1.26 15.29
N ASP A 282 19.44 -1.03 14.22
CA ASP A 282 20.20 0.20 14.00
C ASP A 282 19.27 1.39 13.71
N LEU A 283 18.01 1.16 13.30
CA LEU A 283 16.98 2.18 13.10
C LEU A 283 16.26 2.60 14.39
N ILE A 284 16.25 1.75 15.43
CA ILE A 284 15.54 2.03 16.70
C ILE A 284 15.95 3.38 17.31
N PRO A 285 17.24 3.70 17.49
CA PRO A 285 17.63 4.94 18.17
C PRO A 285 17.19 6.20 17.42
N PHE A 286 17.12 6.13 16.09
CA PHE A 286 16.65 7.24 15.26
C PHE A 286 15.14 7.48 15.45
N PHE A 287 14.34 6.43 15.28
CA PHE A 287 12.89 6.56 15.42
C PHE A 287 12.48 6.86 16.86
N GLU A 288 13.16 6.31 17.86
CA GLU A 288 12.90 6.64 19.26
C GLU A 288 13.18 8.12 19.56
N ALA A 289 14.30 8.67 19.09
CA ALA A 289 14.61 10.09 19.26
C ALA A 289 13.56 10.97 18.56
N LEU A 290 13.22 10.66 17.30
CA LEU A 290 12.24 11.39 16.52
C LEU A 290 10.84 11.38 17.16
N GLY A 291 10.45 10.25 17.74
CA GLY A 291 9.15 10.08 18.41
C GLY A 291 9.07 10.86 19.73
N LYS A 292 10.16 10.88 20.52
CA LYS A 292 10.23 11.63 21.79
C LYS A 292 10.17 13.14 21.60
N GLU A 293 10.80 13.66 20.54
CA GLU A 293 10.84 15.11 20.27
C GLU A 293 9.52 15.67 19.73
N ASN A 294 8.55 14.81 19.37
CA ASN A 294 7.25 15.18 18.79
C ASN A 294 7.35 16.23 17.67
N VAL A 295 8.27 16.00 16.74
CA VAL A 295 8.65 16.95 15.69
C VAL A 295 7.45 17.38 14.85
N ALA A 296 7.29 18.68 14.61
CA ALA A 296 6.14 19.22 13.88
C ALA A 296 6.05 18.72 12.42
N ASP A 297 7.20 18.50 11.78
CA ASP A 297 7.31 18.02 10.40
C ASP A 297 8.49 17.05 10.26
N VAL A 298 8.19 15.77 10.08
CA VAL A 298 9.18 14.69 9.95
C VAL A 298 9.97 14.78 8.64
N THR A 299 9.36 15.31 7.57
CA THR A 299 9.99 15.35 6.24
C THR A 299 11.25 16.20 6.22
N LYS A 300 11.29 17.26 7.04
CA LYS A 300 12.47 18.12 7.18
C LYS A 300 13.66 17.39 7.78
N ILE A 301 13.43 16.58 8.81
CA ILE A 301 14.49 15.80 9.45
C ILE A 301 14.95 14.69 8.52
N LEU A 302 14.00 14.01 7.86
CA LEU A 302 14.32 12.96 6.90
C LEU A 302 15.15 13.49 5.73
N SER A 303 14.90 14.72 5.28
CA SER A 303 15.67 15.34 4.20
C SER A 303 17.17 15.50 4.49
N GLU A 304 17.59 15.52 5.77
CA GLU A 304 19.02 15.54 6.15
C GLU A 304 19.74 14.24 5.77
N PHE A 305 19.00 13.15 5.56
CA PHE A 305 19.52 11.82 5.24
C PHE A 305 19.36 11.46 3.76
N ALA A 306 18.73 12.33 2.97
CA ALA A 306 18.54 12.12 1.54
C ALA A 306 19.89 12.10 0.81
N ASP A 307 20.05 11.13 -0.08
CA ASP A 307 21.21 11.06 -0.97
C ASP A 307 21.04 12.07 -2.13
N ALA A 308 22.01 12.14 -3.04
CA ALA A 308 22.00 13.09 -4.16
C ALA A 308 20.83 12.89 -5.14
N ASP A 309 20.27 11.68 -5.19
CA ASP A 309 19.09 11.33 -5.99
C ASP A 309 17.76 11.65 -5.26
N GLY A 310 17.82 12.20 -4.05
CA GLY A 310 16.66 12.58 -3.25
C GLY A 310 16.01 11.43 -2.48
N ILE A 311 16.56 10.21 -2.56
CA ILE A 311 16.04 9.05 -1.83
C ILE A 311 16.76 8.95 -0.48
N ILE A 312 15.99 8.68 0.57
CA ILE A 312 16.50 8.59 1.94
C ILE A 312 16.91 7.15 2.22
N ARG A 313 18.22 6.92 2.44
CA ARG A 313 18.81 5.60 2.72
C ARG A 313 19.77 5.66 3.90
N ASP A 314 20.07 4.50 4.46
CA ASP A 314 21.09 4.29 5.49
C ASP A 314 20.91 5.16 6.75
N VAL A 315 19.66 5.48 7.10
CA VAL A 315 19.32 6.35 8.23
C VAL A 315 19.91 5.81 9.54
N GLY A 316 19.77 4.50 9.80
CA GLY A 316 20.29 3.87 11.03
C GLY A 316 21.81 4.04 11.17
N PRO A 317 22.63 3.56 10.21
CA PRO A 317 24.07 3.75 10.24
C PRO A 317 24.50 5.23 10.34
N LYS A 318 23.90 6.13 9.53
CA LYS A 318 24.20 7.57 9.55
C LYS A 318 23.91 8.19 10.93
N TRP A 319 22.77 7.84 11.53
CA TRP A 319 22.37 8.34 12.86
C TRP A 319 23.26 7.80 13.97
N ASN A 320 23.53 6.50 13.98
CA ASN A 320 24.35 5.87 15.02
C ASN A 320 25.80 6.38 14.98
N ALA A 321 26.35 6.63 13.78
CA ALA A 321 27.64 7.29 13.63
C ALA A 321 27.63 8.72 14.18
N LYS A 322 26.56 9.49 13.91
CA LYS A 322 26.37 10.85 14.46
C LYS A 322 26.33 10.83 15.99
N LEU A 323 25.61 9.89 16.59
CA LEU A 323 25.57 9.71 18.05
C LEU A 323 26.95 9.38 18.64
N ALA A 324 27.66 8.41 18.05
CA ALA A 324 29.00 8.04 18.51
C ALA A 324 30.00 9.20 18.44
N MET A 325 29.95 10.02 17.40
CA MET A 325 30.79 11.22 17.28
C MET A 325 30.45 12.26 18.36
N LEU A 326 29.17 12.45 18.67
CA LEU A 326 28.73 13.38 19.72
C LEU A 326 29.17 12.91 21.11
N GLU A 327 29.10 11.61 21.39
CA GLU A 327 29.57 11.03 22.65
C GLU A 327 31.08 11.17 22.80
N GLU A 328 31.85 10.88 21.74
CA GLU A 328 33.30 11.04 21.77
C GLU A 328 33.70 12.51 21.99
N LYS A 329 33.03 13.45 21.33
CA LYS A 329 33.25 14.89 21.54
C LYS A 329 32.97 15.29 22.99
N LYS A 330 31.85 14.84 23.56
CA LYS A 330 31.52 15.08 24.98
C LYS A 330 32.59 14.51 25.91
N ARG A 331 33.09 13.30 25.63
CA ARG A 331 34.16 12.66 26.41
C ARG A 331 35.47 13.48 26.35
N GLN A 332 35.84 13.97 25.18
CA GLN A 332 37.02 14.83 24.99
C GLN A 332 36.87 16.16 25.72
N ASP A 333 35.70 16.79 25.66
CA ASP A 333 35.44 18.06 26.33
C ASP A 333 35.44 17.91 27.86
N GLN A 334 34.88 16.81 28.39
CA GLN A 334 34.97 16.47 29.81
C GLN A 334 36.42 16.23 30.27
N ALA A 335 37.21 15.50 29.47
CA ALA A 335 38.63 15.26 29.77
C ALA A 335 39.45 16.57 29.77
N LYS A 336 39.18 17.50 28.84
CA LYS A 336 39.80 18.83 28.81
C LYS A 336 39.36 19.70 30.00
N GLY A 337 38.09 19.64 30.39
CA GLY A 337 37.54 20.38 31.54
C GLY A 337 38.17 19.97 32.88
N PHE A 338 38.51 18.69 33.05
CA PHE A 338 39.18 18.18 34.26
C PHE A 338 40.69 18.48 34.29
N GLY A 339 41.36 18.46 33.12
CA GLY A 339 42.79 18.78 32.99
C GLY A 339 43.14 20.27 33.14
N GLY A 340 42.19 21.18 32.85
CA GLY A 340 42.38 22.63 32.98
C GLY A 340 42.47 23.12 34.43
N PHE A 341 41.82 22.43 35.38
CA PHE A 341 41.83 22.81 36.81
C PHE A 341 43.10 22.38 37.55
N VAL A 342 43.79 21.33 37.08
CA VAL A 342 45.01 20.81 37.73
C VAL A 342 46.27 21.57 37.28
N ARG A 343 46.25 22.22 36.11
CA ARG A 343 47.44 22.91 35.56
C ARG A 343 47.57 24.38 35.95
N GLY A 344 46.56 24.97 36.60
CA GLY A 344 46.50 26.41 36.92
C GLY A 344 47.06 26.84 38.28
N ARG A 345 47.59 25.93 39.13
CA ARG A 345 48.00 26.28 40.49
C ARG A 345 49.32 25.62 40.92
N MET A 346 50.42 26.01 40.28
CA MET A 346 51.76 25.85 40.85
C MET A 346 52.43 27.23 40.87
N PRO A 347 52.57 27.88 42.03
CA PRO A 347 53.38 29.09 42.11
C PRO A 347 54.84 28.72 41.88
N SER A 348 55.45 29.34 40.88
CA SER A 348 56.89 29.24 40.61
C SER A 348 57.66 29.71 41.84
N ARG A 349 58.39 28.79 42.47
CA ARG A 349 59.26 29.07 43.61
C ARG A 349 60.51 29.82 43.10
N PRO A 350 60.89 30.99 43.66
CA PRO A 350 62.06 31.72 43.21
C PRO A 350 63.35 30.97 43.59
N SER A 351 64.29 30.91 42.66
CA SER A 351 65.62 30.31 42.82
C SER A 351 66.50 31.14 43.76
N ALA A 352 67.10 30.50 44.75
CA ALA A 352 68.07 31.10 45.69
C ALA A 352 69.47 31.26 45.04
N PRO A 353 70.31 32.21 45.52
CA PRO A 353 71.55 32.60 44.84
C PRO A 353 72.71 31.64 45.11
N ALA A 354 73.59 31.52 44.12
CA ALA A 354 74.82 30.73 44.17
C ALA A 354 75.84 31.34 45.15
N MET A 355 76.36 30.53 46.08
CA MET A 355 77.54 30.88 46.88
C MET A 355 78.76 30.09 46.39
N SER A 356 79.78 30.87 46.03
CA SER A 356 81.10 30.50 45.56
C SER A 356 81.98 29.94 46.68
N PHE A 357 82.79 28.92 46.38
CA PHE A 357 84.05 28.68 47.10
C PHE A 357 85.21 28.80 46.11
N LYS A 358 86.05 29.83 46.33
CA LYS A 358 87.37 30.00 45.73
C LYS A 358 88.37 29.16 46.54
N ASN A 359 89.36 28.61 45.84
CA ASN A 359 90.76 28.69 46.26
C ASN A 359 91.48 29.61 45.27
#